data_AF-A0A950IAJ7-F1
#
_entry.id   AF-A0A950IAJ7-F1
#
_cell.length_a   1.000
_cell.length_b   1.000
_cell.length_c   1.000
_cell.angle_alpha   90.00
_cell.angle_beta   90.00
_cell.angle_gamma   90.00
#
_symmetry.space_group_name_H-M   'P 1'
#
loop_
_entity.id
_entity.type
_entity.pdbx_description
1 polymer ?
#
loop_
_entity_poly.entity_id
_entity_poly.type
_entity_poly.pdbx_seq_one_letter_code
_entity_poly.pdbx_strand_id
1 'polypeptide(L)' 'MQPEILLVRHGEGYKVLHGHLHLMNALAQSGEVFADASGEGRVKLFKTPAGVVIGGENKQRLPLLFNA' A
#
# COMPACT_ATOMS: atom_id res chain seq x y z
N MET A 1 -6.55 17.79 -3.20
CA MET A 1 -5.73 17.33 -2.06
C MET A 1 -4.75 16.31 -2.61
N GLN A 2 -3.45 16.42 -2.33
CA GLN A 2 -2.49 15.41 -2.75
C GLN A 2 -2.65 14.16 -1.86
N PRO A 3 -2.60 12.94 -2.42
CA PRO A 3 -2.71 11.73 -1.61
C PRO A 3 -1.48 11.59 -0.71
N GLU A 4 -1.70 11.32 0.59
CA GLU A 4 -0.63 11.18 1.57
C GLU A 4 0.27 9.98 1.28
N ILE A 5 -0.28 8.93 0.67
CA ILE A 5 0.42 7.74 0.21
C ILE A 5 -0.10 7.43 -1.19
N LEU A 6 0.82 7.35 -2.16
CA LEU A 6 0.51 7.01 -3.55
C LEU A 6 1.18 5.69 -3.93
N LEU A 7 0.40 4.78 -4.48
CA LEU A 7 0.83 3.49 -4.99
C LEU A 7 0.63 3.40 -6.50
N VAL A 8 1.41 2.52 -7.12
CA VAL A 8 1.20 2.10 -8.51
C VAL A 8 1.27 0.59 -8.60
N ARG A 9 0.39 -0.01 -9.41
CA ARG A 9 0.49 -1.42 -9.74
C ARG A 9 1.74 -1.66 -10.59
N HIS A 10 2.55 -2.62 -10.18
CA HIS A 10 3.81 -2.96 -10.84
C HIS A 10 3.99 -4.48 -10.88
N GLY A 11 3.63 -5.08 -12.02
CA GLY A 11 3.58 -6.54 -12.18
C GLY A 11 2.59 -7.17 -11.21
N GLU A 12 3.05 -8.18 -10.47
CA GLU A 12 2.27 -8.94 -9.47
C GLU A 12 2.21 -8.26 -8.09
N GLY A 13 2.39 -6.94 -8.01
CA GLY A 13 2.40 -6.21 -6.75
C GLY A 13 2.18 -4.71 -6.90
N TYR A 14 2.40 -3.99 -5.80
CA TYR A 14 2.35 -2.52 -5.78
C TYR A 14 3.67 -1.92 -5.37
N LYS A 15 3.99 -0.74 -5.90
CA LYS A 15 5.13 0.07 -5.45
C LYS A 15 4.64 1.39 -4.88
N VAL A 16 5.37 1.89 -3.88
CA VAL A 16 5.13 3.22 -3.31
C VAL A 16 5.78 4.26 -4.19
N LEU A 17 4.99 5.17 -4.74
CA LEU A 17 5.46 6.35 -5.47
C LEU A 17 5.65 7.55 -4.54
N HIS A 18 4.81 7.67 -3.51
CA HIS A 18 4.85 8.79 -2.58
C HIS A 18 4.39 8.35 -1.18
N GLY A 19 4.89 9.00 -0.13
CA GLY A 19 4.43 8.78 1.23
C GLY A 19 5.07 7.60 1.97
N HIS A 20 6.25 7.13 1.56
CA HIS A 20 6.91 5.96 2.17
C HIS A 20 7.08 6.09 3.70
N LEU A 21 7.52 7.25 4.19
CA LEU A 21 7.67 7.48 5.63
C LEU A 21 6.33 7.44 6.36
N HIS A 22 5.30 8.04 5.78
CA HIS A 22 3.95 8.05 6.38
C HIS A 22 3.37 6.63 6.41
N LEU A 23 3.54 5.87 5.32
CA LEU A 23 3.14 4.47 5.22
C LEU A 23 3.80 3.63 6.33
N MET A 24 5.12 3.73 6.50
CA MET A 24 5.85 2.98 7.52
C MET A 24 5.40 3.34 8.94
N ASN A 25 5.23 4.64 9.21
CA ASN A 25 4.76 5.11 10.51
C ASN A 25 3.35 4.62 10.84
N ALA A 26 2.43 4.68 9.88
CA ALA A 26 1.07 4.20 10.06
C ALA A 26 1.04 2.67 10.28
N LEU A 27 1.75 1.90 9.44
CA LEU A 27 1.83 0.44 9.60
C LEU A 27 2.53 0.02 10.90
N ALA A 28 3.44 0.82 11.45
CA ALA A 28 4.05 0.56 12.74
C ALA A 28 3.08 0.80 13.90
N GLN A 29 2.17 1.77 13.79
CA GLN A 29 1.22 2.16 14.84
C GLN A 29 -0.06 1.32 14.84
N SER A 30 -0.73 1.20 13.68
CA SER A 30 -2.03 0.55 13.56
C SER A 30 -1.98 -0.80 12.86
N GLY A 31 -0.88 -1.12 12.17
CA GLY A 31 -0.80 -2.31 11.32
C GLY A 31 -1.58 -2.19 10.01
N GLU A 32 -2.29 -1.08 9.77
CA GLU A 32 -3.08 -0.86 8.55
C GLU A 32 -3.20 0.62 8.18
N VAL A 33 -3.31 0.91 6.89
CA VAL A 33 -3.43 2.29 6.38
C VAL A 33 -4.07 2.33 5.01
N PHE A 34 -4.74 3.43 4.67
CA PHE A 34 -5.27 3.63 3.33
C PHE A 34 -4.27 4.37 2.44
N ALA A 35 -4.17 3.97 1.18
CA ALA A 35 -3.42 4.68 0.17
C ALA A 35 -4.26 4.87 -1.08
N ASP A 36 -3.85 5.82 -1.91
CA ASP A 36 -4.38 5.94 -3.27
C ASP A 36 -3.52 5.09 -4.20
N ALA A 37 -4.14 4.16 -4.93
CA ALA A 37 -3.49 3.39 -5.97
C ALA A 37 -3.87 3.96 -7.34
N SER A 38 -2.87 4.44 -8.08
CA SER A 38 -3.05 4.98 -9.41
C SER A 38 -3.77 3.98 -10.33
N GLY A 39 -4.96 4.35 -10.82
CA GLY A 39 -5.80 3.51 -11.68
C GLY A 39 -6.71 2.50 -10.95
N GLU A 40 -6.59 2.36 -9.63
CA GLU A 40 -7.42 1.45 -8.82
C GLU A 40 -8.18 2.15 -7.70
N GLY A 41 -7.84 3.41 -7.41
CA GLY A 41 -8.48 4.23 -6.40
C GLY A 41 -7.97 3.89 -5.00
N ARG A 42 -8.80 4.15 -3.99
CA ARG A 42 -8.42 3.98 -2.59
C ARG A 42 -8.32 2.50 -2.23
N VAL A 43 -7.15 2.08 -1.75
CA VAL A 43 -6.86 0.72 -1.32
C VAL A 43 -6.43 0.70 0.15
N LYS A 44 -6.61 -0.43 0.83
CA LYS A 44 -6.18 -0.62 2.21
C LYS A 44 -4.94 -1.49 2.24
N LEU A 45 -3.93 -1.08 3.01
CA LEU A 45 -2.70 -1.83 3.24
C LEU A 45 -2.75 -2.41 4.63
N PHE A 46 -2.23 -3.63 4.76
CA PHE A 46 -2.17 -4.38 6.00
C PHE A 46 -0.78 -4.94 6.19
N LYS A 47 -0.26 -4.81 7.41
CA LYS A 47 0.94 -5.49 7.85
C LYS A 47 0.58 -6.93 8.21
N THR A 48 1.33 -7.87 7.67
CA THR A 48 1.20 -9.30 7.92
C THR A 48 2.57 -9.86 8.33
N PRO A 49 2.64 -11.07 8.90
CA PRO A 49 3.92 -11.72 9.20
C PRO A 49 4.83 -11.90 7.98
N ALA A 50 4.26 -11.98 6.77
CA ALA A 50 4.99 -12.14 5.51
C ALA A 50 5.39 -10.79 4.86
N GLY A 51 5.01 -9.65 5.45
CA GLY A 51 5.24 -8.32 4.90
C GLY A 51 3.95 -7.51 4.76
N VAL A 52 3.97 -6.51 3.88
CA VAL A 52 2.82 -5.62 3.66
C VAL A 52 2.02 -6.10 2.45
N VAL A 53 0.71 -6.23 2.60
CA VAL A 53 -0.20 -6.63 1.53
C VAL A 53 -1.28 -5.57 1.32
N ILE A 54 -1.74 -5.45 0.09
CA ILE A 54 -2.80 -4.53 -0.31
C ILE A 54 -4.10 -5.34 -0.42
N GLY A 55 -5.12 -4.97 0.35
CA GLY A 55 -6.48 -5.46 0.22
C GLY A 55 -7.39 -4.39 -0.37
N GLY A 56 -8.01 -4.71 -1.50
CA GLY A 56 -9.11 -3.93 -2.08
C GLY A 56 -10.45 -4.62 -1.80
N GLU A 57 -11.55 -3.87 -1.91
CA GLU A 57 -12.92 -4.39 -1.73
C GLU A 57 -13.28 -5.52 -2.70
N ASN A 58 -12.54 -5.73 -3.79
CA ASN A 58 -12.89 -6.70 -4.84
C ASN A 58 -11.72 -7.39 -5.55
N LYS A 59 -10.51 -7.44 -4.97
CA LYS A 59 -9.33 -8.02 -5.65
C LYS A 59 -8.41 -8.82 -4.73
N GLN A 60 -7.68 -9.75 -5.35
CA GLN A 60 -6.62 -10.55 -4.73
C GLN A 60 -5.68 -9.68 -3.89
N ARG A 61 -5.29 -10.20 -2.72
CA ARG A 61 -4.29 -9.56 -1.87
C ARG A 61 -2.93 -9.66 -2.53
N LEU A 62 -2.39 -8.53 -2.96
CA LEU A 62 -1.08 -8.48 -3.61
C LEU A 62 -0.03 -7.84 -2.68
N PRO A 63 1.24 -8.26 -2.79
CA PRO A 63 2.31 -7.74 -1.96
C PRO A 63 2.66 -6.29 -2.33
N LEU A 64 3.08 -5.53 -1.32
CA LEU A 64 3.83 -4.30 -1.53
C LEU A 64 5.29 -4.67 -1.81
N LEU A 65 5.80 -4.24 -2.95
CA LEU A 65 7.17 -4.44 -3.37
C LEU A 65 8.02 -3.30 -2.79
N PHE A 66 8.85 -3.63 -1.81
CA PHE A 66 9.93 -2.77 -1.39
C PHE A 66 11.07 -2.91 -2.40
N ASN A 67 11.54 -1.78 -2.96
CA ASN A 67 12.80 -1.82 -3.67
C ASN A 67 13.88 -2.11 -2.61
N ALA A 68 14.57 -3.24 -2.75
CA ALA A 68 15.81 -3.51 -2.03
C ALA A 68 16.92 -2.58 -2.52
#